data_AF-A0A9Q1F9K7-F1
#
_entry.id   AF-A0A9Q1F9K7-F1
#
_cell.length_a   1.000
_cell.length_b   1.000
_cell.length_c   1.000
_cell.angle_alpha   90.00
_cell.angle_beta   90.00
_cell.angle_gamma   90.00
#
_symmetry.space_group_name_H-M   'P 1'
#
loop_
_entity.id
_entity.type
_entity.pdbx_description
1 polymer ?
#
loop_
_entity_poly.entity_id
_entity_poly.type
_entity_poly.pdbx_seq_one_letter_code
_entity_poly.pdbx_strand_id
1 'polypeptide(L)'
;MGEVIYSYGVERFGVRSKNPRTQKEPSAQRKSRRQQEIERLVKERRRLRKQWKKATEVERKGLEALQGDIKQCLATLRRAECLRKHHKKKERTRTAFYKDPYKFVKSLFVKEKTGTLKVPVRELEEHLRKTYSDNQRHVSATIPDDMPPIQPPEHQMDTRPLTWSESPTCAQIWFSGPTPAVFIVELTVPWEDAIDVAYERKKLRYANLAAEAEERGWDVKLRPVEVGCRGFVASSTTRLLKEVGIRGQAQQNAIKELATVAERSSHWLWLKRKETVWGCQMTI
;
A
#
# COMPACT_ATOMS: atom_id res chain seq x y z
N MET A 1 16.56 33.18 37.51
CA MET A 1 15.29 33.19 36.74
C MET A 1 14.77 31.80 36.40
N GLY A 2 15.59 30.92 35.80
CA GLY A 2 15.17 29.54 35.47
C GLY A 2 14.77 28.71 36.70
N GLU A 3 15.40 28.93 37.84
CA GLU A 3 15.10 28.21 39.10
C GLU A 3 13.73 28.59 39.69
N VAL A 4 13.35 29.86 39.57
CA VAL A 4 12.04 30.39 40.01
C VAL A 4 10.91 29.87 39.11
N ILE A 5 11.18 29.77 37.81
CA ILE A 5 10.23 29.19 36.84
C ILE A 5 10.06 27.69 37.10
N TYR A 6 11.16 27.00 37.43
CA TYR A 6 11.14 25.58 37.75
C TYR A 6 10.40 25.29 39.06
N SER A 7 10.65 26.04 40.14
CA SER A 7 9.97 25.87 41.42
C SER A 7 8.46 26.14 41.32
N TYR A 8 8.07 27.22 40.64
CA TYR A 8 6.67 27.53 40.36
C TYR A 8 5.99 26.42 39.54
N GLY A 9 6.70 25.86 38.55
CA GLY A 9 6.21 24.75 37.75
C GLY A 9 6.01 23.46 38.56
N VAL A 10 6.92 23.18 39.49
CA VAL A 10 6.86 22.00 40.35
C VAL A 10 5.73 22.09 41.38
N GLU A 11 5.55 23.25 42.02
CA GLU A 11 4.45 23.46 42.98
C GLU A 11 3.08 23.34 42.32
N ARG A 12 2.93 23.89 41.12
CA ARG A 12 1.62 24.01 40.46
C ARG A 12 1.22 22.77 39.65
N PHE A 13 2.19 22.04 39.12
CA PHE A 13 1.94 20.90 38.21
C PHE A 13 2.53 19.58 38.68
N GLY A 14 3.30 19.57 39.78
CA GLY A 14 3.99 18.41 40.32
C GLY A 14 5.21 17.97 39.48
N VAL A 15 6.12 17.22 40.09
CA VAL A 15 7.21 16.57 39.35
C VAL A 15 6.66 15.32 38.68
N ARG A 16 6.64 15.30 37.35
CA ARG A 16 6.32 14.09 36.59
C ARG A 16 7.45 13.08 36.81
N SER A 17 7.26 12.14 37.74
CA SER A 17 8.17 11.01 37.87
C SER A 17 8.26 10.34 36.50
N LYS A 18 9.48 10.06 36.04
CA LYS A 18 9.65 9.19 34.88
C LYS A 18 9.04 7.86 35.28
N ASN A 19 7.84 7.57 34.77
CA ASN A 19 7.21 6.27 34.92
C ASN A 19 8.27 5.18 34.69
N PRO A 20 8.38 4.16 35.57
CA PRO A 20 9.13 2.95 35.27
C PRO A 20 8.35 2.15 34.21
N ARG A 21 8.31 2.67 32.97
CA ARG A 21 7.84 1.98 31.77
C ARG A 21 9.02 1.43 30.96
N THR A 22 10.08 1.05 31.65
CA THR A 22 11.22 0.30 31.11
C THR A 22 11.23 -1.14 31.60
N GLN A 23 10.06 -1.79 31.60
CA GLN A 23 9.94 -3.22 31.32
C GLN A 23 8.66 -3.43 30.52
N LYS A 24 8.73 -3.15 29.21
CA LYS A 24 7.83 -3.87 28.30
C LYS A 24 8.32 -5.30 28.32
N GLU A 25 7.66 -6.17 29.09
CA GLU A 25 7.61 -7.59 28.73
C GLU A 25 7.30 -7.68 27.23
N PRO A 26 7.90 -8.63 26.49
CA PRO A 26 7.61 -8.77 25.07
C PRO A 26 6.13 -9.09 24.92
N SER A 27 5.30 -8.06 24.70
CA SER A 27 3.86 -8.23 24.52
C SER A 27 3.70 -9.20 23.37
N ALA A 28 3.27 -10.42 23.67
CA ALA A 28 3.11 -11.48 22.68
C ALA A 28 2.37 -10.85 21.49
N GLN A 29 3.06 -10.76 20.35
CA GLN A 29 2.57 -10.00 19.21
C GLN A 29 1.19 -10.54 18.84
N ARG A 30 0.16 -9.74 19.15
CA ARG A 30 -1.24 -10.12 18.93
C ARG A 30 -1.39 -10.53 17.48
N LYS A 31 -1.75 -11.80 17.26
CA LYS A 31 -1.97 -12.35 15.93
C LYS A 31 -3.05 -11.53 15.23
N SER A 32 -2.78 -11.15 13.98
CA SER A 32 -3.77 -10.46 13.15
C SER A 32 -5.00 -11.36 12.93
N ARG A 33 -6.19 -10.79 12.74
CA ARG A 33 -7.42 -11.55 12.41
C ARG A 33 -7.18 -12.62 11.33
N ARG A 34 -6.45 -12.28 10.26
CA ARG A 34 -6.08 -13.24 9.19
C ARG A 34 -5.16 -14.37 9.68
N GLN A 35 -4.23 -14.08 10.57
CA GLN A 35 -3.32 -15.10 11.13
C GLN A 35 -4.09 -16.06 12.06
N GLN A 36 -5.03 -15.54 12.84
CA GLN A 36 -5.93 -16.36 13.66
C GLN A 36 -6.79 -17.27 12.78
N GLU A 37 -7.33 -16.74 11.67
CA GLU A 37 -8.13 -17.52 10.72
C GLU A 37 -7.30 -18.61 10.01
N ILE A 38 -6.08 -18.28 9.57
CA ILE A 38 -5.14 -19.28 9.01
C ILE A 38 -4.88 -20.39 10.03
N GLU A 39 -4.69 -20.07 11.31
CA GLU A 39 -4.48 -21.07 12.36
C GLU A 39 -5.70 -21.95 12.59
N ARG A 40 -6.90 -21.35 12.60
CA ARG A 40 -8.17 -22.07 12.70
C ARG A 40 -8.32 -23.06 11.55
N LEU A 41 -8.20 -22.61 10.31
CA LEU A 41 -8.32 -23.44 9.11
C LEU A 41 -7.25 -24.54 9.04
N VAL A 42 -6.02 -24.28 9.52
CA VAL A 42 -4.98 -25.32 9.62
C VAL A 42 -5.36 -26.40 10.64
N LYS A 43 -5.92 -26.03 11.80
CA LYS A 43 -6.40 -26.99 12.80
C LYS A 43 -7.57 -27.81 12.25
N GLU A 44 -8.50 -27.16 11.58
CA GLU A 44 -9.67 -27.80 10.97
C GLU A 44 -9.27 -28.78 9.87
N ARG A 45 -8.39 -28.38 8.95
CA ARG A 45 -7.83 -29.29 7.93
C ARG A 45 -7.15 -30.52 8.55
N ARG A 46 -6.42 -30.34 9.66
CA ARG A 46 -5.80 -31.46 10.39
C ARG A 46 -6.85 -32.39 11.00
N ARG A 47 -7.95 -31.85 11.52
CA ARG A 47 -9.08 -32.63 12.06
C ARG A 47 -9.77 -33.42 10.95
N LEU A 48 -10.12 -32.78 9.83
CA LEU A 48 -10.75 -33.44 8.68
C LEU A 48 -9.87 -34.55 8.11
N ARG A 49 -8.55 -34.33 8.03
CA ARG A 49 -7.61 -35.38 7.61
C ARG A 49 -7.58 -36.57 8.57
N LYS A 50 -7.78 -36.37 9.87
CA LYS A 50 -7.91 -37.46 10.85
C LYS A 50 -9.23 -38.23 10.68
N GLN A 51 -10.32 -37.52 10.41
CA GLN A 51 -11.63 -38.12 10.12
C GLN A 51 -11.61 -38.91 8.82
N TRP A 52 -11.01 -38.36 7.76
CA TRP A 52 -10.88 -39.01 6.45
C TRP A 52 -10.18 -40.38 6.53
N LYS A 53 -9.17 -40.51 7.39
CA LYS A 53 -8.49 -41.81 7.64
C LYS A 53 -9.41 -42.89 8.22
N LYS A 54 -10.47 -42.50 8.93
CA LYS A 54 -11.41 -43.41 9.60
C LYS A 54 -12.74 -43.57 8.85
N ALA A 55 -12.96 -42.75 7.82
CA ALA A 55 -14.23 -42.63 7.11
C ALA A 55 -14.43 -43.72 6.06
N THR A 56 -15.69 -44.05 5.81
CA THR A 56 -16.16 -44.90 4.71
C THR A 56 -16.02 -44.19 3.35
N GLU A 57 -16.13 -44.92 2.24
CA GLU A 57 -15.82 -44.38 0.91
C GLU A 57 -16.74 -43.23 0.46
N VAL A 58 -18.01 -43.26 0.88
CA VAL A 58 -18.98 -42.19 0.64
C VAL A 58 -18.62 -40.93 1.45
N GLU A 59 -18.32 -41.10 2.73
CA GLU A 59 -17.91 -40.00 3.63
C GLU A 59 -16.57 -39.38 3.21
N ARG A 60 -15.65 -40.19 2.66
CA ARG A 60 -14.36 -39.71 2.14
C ARG A 60 -14.52 -38.67 1.04
N LYS A 61 -15.48 -38.85 0.12
CA LYS A 61 -15.75 -37.88 -0.95
C LYS A 61 -16.18 -36.53 -0.39
N GLY A 62 -17.10 -36.50 0.59
CA GLY A 62 -17.53 -35.26 1.25
C GLY A 62 -16.41 -34.59 2.05
N LEU A 63 -15.61 -35.37 2.77
CA LEU A 63 -14.45 -34.87 3.53
C LEU A 63 -13.32 -34.37 2.61
N GLU A 64 -13.21 -34.89 1.39
CA GLU A 64 -12.26 -34.42 0.38
C GLU A 64 -12.67 -33.07 -0.20
N ALA A 65 -13.96 -32.89 -0.50
CA ALA A 65 -14.51 -31.59 -0.92
C ALA A 65 -14.23 -30.50 0.13
N LEU A 66 -14.59 -30.74 1.40
CA LEU A 66 -14.32 -29.81 2.51
C LEU A 66 -12.83 -29.50 2.69
N GLN A 67 -11.96 -30.49 2.49
CA GLN A 67 -10.51 -30.27 2.51
C GLN A 67 -10.02 -29.43 1.32
N GLY A 68 -10.65 -29.58 0.15
CA GLY A 68 -10.44 -28.76 -1.04
C GLY A 68 -10.76 -27.30 -0.77
N ASP A 69 -11.94 -27.02 -0.22
CA ASP A 69 -12.39 -25.65 0.09
C ASP A 69 -11.46 -24.97 1.10
N ILE A 70 -11.10 -25.68 2.17
CA ILE A 70 -10.14 -25.17 3.16
C ILE A 70 -8.76 -24.94 2.55
N LYS A 71 -8.32 -25.80 1.62
CA LYS A 71 -7.04 -25.62 0.91
C LYS A 71 -7.07 -24.34 0.05
N GLN A 72 -8.17 -24.08 -0.65
CA GLN A 72 -8.37 -22.87 -1.45
C GLN A 72 -8.40 -21.61 -0.57
N CYS A 73 -9.20 -21.62 0.50
CA CYS A 73 -9.28 -20.54 1.49
C CYS A 73 -7.90 -20.24 2.13
N LEU A 74 -7.16 -21.28 2.53
CA LEU A 74 -5.81 -21.14 3.06
C LEU A 74 -4.85 -20.53 2.04
N ALA A 75 -4.92 -20.92 0.76
CA ALA A 75 -4.07 -20.36 -0.28
C ALA A 75 -4.34 -18.87 -0.48
N THR A 76 -5.61 -18.45 -0.49
CA THR A 76 -6.03 -17.05 -0.58
C THR A 76 -5.55 -16.23 0.63
N LEU A 77 -5.79 -16.71 1.86
CA LEU A 77 -5.38 -16.00 3.07
C LEU A 77 -3.85 -15.91 3.21
N ARG A 78 -3.12 -16.98 2.88
CA ARG A 78 -1.65 -16.99 2.92
C ARG A 78 -1.05 -16.04 1.90
N ARG A 79 -1.57 -16.00 0.67
CA ARG A 79 -1.16 -15.00 -0.33
C ARG A 79 -1.37 -13.58 0.18
N ALA A 80 -2.56 -13.28 0.71
CA ALA A 80 -2.86 -11.97 1.28
C ALA A 80 -1.92 -11.56 2.44
N GLU A 81 -1.54 -12.51 3.30
CA GLU A 81 -0.61 -12.25 4.39
C GLU A 81 0.85 -12.12 3.92
N CYS A 82 1.27 -12.89 2.92
CA CYS A 82 2.57 -12.73 2.25
C CYS A 82 2.70 -11.34 1.62
N LEU A 83 1.69 -10.90 0.86
CA LEU A 83 1.66 -9.57 0.26
C LEU A 83 1.75 -8.46 1.32
N ARG A 84 1.01 -8.59 2.42
CA ARG A 84 1.08 -7.65 3.53
C ARG A 84 2.48 -7.59 4.15
N LYS A 85 3.11 -8.76 4.41
CA LYS A 85 4.46 -8.83 4.97
C LYS A 85 5.48 -8.23 4.01
N HIS A 86 5.36 -8.51 2.72
CA HIS A 86 6.19 -7.93 1.68
C HIS A 86 6.09 -6.41 1.65
N HIS A 87 4.86 -5.85 1.62
CA HIS A 87 4.63 -4.41 1.72
C HIS A 87 5.25 -3.80 2.97
N LYS A 88 5.03 -4.43 4.13
CA LYS A 88 5.59 -3.95 5.39
C LYS A 88 7.12 -3.96 5.38
N LYS A 89 7.74 -4.96 4.73
CA LYS A 89 9.19 -5.00 4.54
C LYS A 89 9.65 -3.88 3.60
N LYS A 90 9.03 -3.72 2.43
CA LYS A 90 9.35 -2.65 1.46
C LYS A 90 9.24 -1.27 2.11
N GLU A 91 8.16 -1.01 2.87
CA GLU A 91 7.97 0.28 3.54
C GLU A 91 8.99 0.51 4.67
N ARG A 92 9.35 -0.53 5.43
CA ARG A 92 10.44 -0.45 6.42
C ARG A 92 11.78 -0.13 5.77
N THR A 93 12.09 -0.77 4.64
CA THR A 93 13.30 -0.51 3.87
C THR A 93 13.29 0.93 3.34
N ARG A 94 12.17 1.39 2.78
CA ARG A 94 11.99 2.75 2.26
C ARG A 94 12.16 3.80 3.36
N THR A 95 11.44 3.65 4.46
CA THR A 95 11.54 4.54 5.63
C THR A 95 12.94 4.56 6.22
N ALA A 96 13.64 3.42 6.28
CA ALA A 96 15.04 3.37 6.72
C ALA A 96 15.97 4.15 5.78
N PHE A 97 15.80 4.01 4.47
CA PHE A 97 16.56 4.77 3.47
C PHE A 97 16.34 6.29 3.61
N TYR A 98 15.08 6.75 3.64
CA TYR A 98 14.79 8.18 3.73
C TYR A 98 15.13 8.79 5.09
N LYS A 99 15.19 7.97 6.16
CA LYS A 99 15.63 8.44 7.48
C LYS A 99 17.13 8.73 7.51
N ASP A 100 17.94 7.84 6.94
CA ASP A 100 19.39 8.01 6.85
C ASP A 100 19.94 7.22 5.65
N PRO A 101 20.09 7.87 4.47
CA PRO A 101 20.52 7.21 3.26
C PRO A 101 21.92 6.59 3.40
N TYR A 102 22.84 7.26 4.09
CA TYR A 102 24.21 6.79 4.24
C TYR A 102 24.30 5.56 5.13
N LYS A 103 23.61 5.56 6.27
CA LYS A 103 23.54 4.39 7.14
C LYS A 103 22.85 3.21 6.47
N PHE A 104 21.78 3.47 5.70
CA PHE A 104 21.09 2.45 4.93
C PHE A 104 21.99 1.84 3.87
N VAL A 105 22.63 2.66 3.03
CA VAL A 105 23.57 2.23 1.98
C VAL A 105 24.75 1.47 2.60
N LYS A 106 25.32 1.97 3.70
CA LYS A 106 26.37 1.27 4.46
C LYS A 106 25.89 -0.11 4.93
N SER A 107 24.64 -0.25 5.38
CA SER A 107 24.09 -1.56 5.79
C SER A 107 23.87 -2.53 4.63
N LEU A 108 23.73 -2.05 3.39
CA LEU A 108 23.58 -2.90 2.20
C LEU A 108 24.90 -3.46 1.70
N PHE A 109 25.96 -2.64 1.71
CA PHE A 109 27.25 -2.98 1.11
C PHE A 109 28.27 -3.54 2.11
N VAL A 110 28.08 -3.28 3.41
CA VAL A 110 28.97 -3.82 4.43
C VAL A 110 28.46 -5.19 4.85
N LYS A 111 29.02 -6.24 4.24
CA LYS A 111 29.27 -7.48 5.01
C LYS A 111 30.12 -7.03 6.20
N GLU A 112 29.73 -7.29 7.44
CA GLU A 112 30.48 -6.83 8.62
C GLU A 112 31.96 -7.23 8.47
N LYS A 113 32.80 -6.27 8.04
CA LYS A 113 34.24 -6.47 7.92
C LYS A 113 34.78 -6.17 9.31
N THR A 114 34.84 -7.18 10.15
CA THR A 114 35.62 -7.13 11.38
C THR A 114 37.09 -7.02 10.97
N GLY A 115 37.70 -5.88 11.22
CA GLY A 115 39.10 -5.63 10.95
C GLY A 115 39.60 -4.49 11.82
N THR A 116 40.82 -4.62 12.31
CA THR A 116 41.48 -3.57 13.10
C THR A 116 41.84 -2.43 12.17
N LEU A 117 41.26 -1.25 12.41
CA LEU A 117 41.60 -0.03 11.69
C LEU A 117 43.07 0.31 11.97
N LYS A 118 43.88 0.43 10.90
CA LYS A 118 45.27 0.91 11.00
C LYS A 118 45.38 2.40 11.33
N VAL A 119 44.27 3.13 11.14
CA VAL A 119 44.16 4.59 11.28
C VAL A 119 43.10 4.89 12.34
N PRO A 120 43.31 5.87 13.23
CA PRO A 120 42.30 6.24 14.23
C PRO A 120 40.98 6.65 13.58
N VAL A 121 39.86 6.28 14.21
CA VAL A 121 38.49 6.52 13.71
C VAL A 121 38.25 8.00 13.39
N ARG A 122 38.83 8.91 14.17
CA ARG A 122 38.68 10.36 13.98
C ARG A 122 39.21 10.84 12.63
N GLU A 123 40.39 10.40 12.22
CA GLU A 123 40.99 10.77 10.92
C GLU A 123 40.17 10.23 9.74
N LEU A 124 39.65 9.01 9.88
CA LEU A 124 38.77 8.41 8.87
C LEU A 124 37.44 9.17 8.77
N GLU A 125 36.84 9.53 9.91
CA GLU A 125 35.61 10.31 9.96
C GLU A 125 35.81 11.71 9.38
N GLU A 126 36.92 12.38 9.66
CA GLU A 126 37.26 13.67 9.04
C GLU A 126 37.47 13.56 7.53
N HIS A 127 38.17 12.53 7.05
CA HIS A 127 38.34 12.30 5.62
C HIS A 127 36.98 12.06 4.94
N LEU A 128 36.15 11.17 5.47
CA LEU A 128 34.82 10.91 4.92
C LEU A 128 33.93 12.14 4.96
N ARG A 129 34.00 12.93 6.05
CA ARG A 129 33.28 14.19 6.16
C ARG A 129 33.75 15.17 5.10
N LYS A 130 35.06 15.33 4.89
CA LYS A 130 35.60 16.21 3.85
C LYS A 130 35.22 15.77 2.44
N THR A 131 35.28 14.47 2.15
CA THR A 131 35.08 13.92 0.80
C THR A 131 33.61 13.83 0.39
N TYR A 132 32.71 13.53 1.33
CA TYR A 132 31.31 13.22 1.03
C TYR A 132 30.29 14.17 1.67
N SER A 133 30.72 15.17 2.45
CA SER A 133 29.78 16.19 2.92
C SER A 133 29.52 17.18 1.80
N ASP A 134 28.26 17.24 1.41
CA ASP A 134 27.76 18.31 0.57
C ASP A 134 27.48 19.54 1.44
N ASN A 135 28.42 20.49 1.42
CA ASN A 135 28.31 21.75 2.13
C ASN A 135 27.19 22.66 1.56
N GLN A 136 26.65 22.33 0.38
CA GLN A 136 25.58 23.06 -0.28
C GLN A 136 24.21 22.38 -0.12
N ARG A 137 24.08 21.35 0.74
CA ARG A 137 22.81 20.64 0.97
C ARG A 137 21.65 21.52 1.43
N HIS A 138 21.95 22.66 2.07
CA HIS A 138 20.97 23.65 2.52
C HIS A 138 20.74 24.78 1.52
N VAL A 139 21.55 24.87 0.47
CA VAL A 139 21.33 25.78 -0.65
C VAL A 139 20.17 25.21 -1.45
N SER A 140 19.07 25.95 -1.51
CA SER A 140 17.97 25.65 -2.43
C SER A 140 18.54 25.53 -3.84
N ALA A 141 18.50 24.33 -4.40
CA ALA A 141 18.86 24.10 -5.79
C ALA A 141 17.94 24.95 -6.66
N THR A 142 18.49 26.01 -7.24
CA THR A 142 17.81 26.78 -8.28
C THR A 142 17.70 25.90 -9.52
N ILE A 143 16.54 25.94 -10.15
CA ILE A 143 16.31 25.29 -11.43
C ILE A 143 17.31 25.91 -12.44
N PRO A 144 18.15 25.11 -13.13
CA PRO A 144 19.01 25.63 -14.19
C PRO A 144 18.23 26.45 -15.23
N ASP A 145 18.82 27.53 -15.73
CA ASP A 145 18.18 28.44 -16.70
C ASP A 145 17.76 27.76 -18.01
N ASP A 146 18.42 26.65 -18.37
CA ASP A 146 18.07 25.80 -19.52
C ASP A 146 16.82 24.92 -19.30
N MET A 147 16.25 24.90 -18.10
CA MET A 147 15.03 24.15 -17.83
C MET A 147 13.82 24.99 -18.27
N PRO A 148 12.95 24.45 -19.13
CA PRO A 148 11.77 25.18 -19.56
C PRO A 148 10.92 25.56 -18.33
N PRO A 149 10.41 26.80 -18.26
CA PRO A 149 9.63 27.26 -17.12
C PRO A 149 8.43 26.34 -16.90
N ILE A 150 8.32 25.82 -15.67
CA ILE A 150 7.16 25.01 -15.28
C ILE A 150 5.97 25.94 -15.26
N GLN A 151 5.09 25.81 -16.25
CA GLN A 151 3.88 26.60 -16.31
C GLN A 151 3.03 26.31 -15.07
N PRO A 152 2.46 27.34 -14.41
CA PRO A 152 1.50 27.13 -13.36
C PRO A 152 0.36 26.26 -13.91
N PRO A 153 -0.19 25.34 -13.11
CA PRO A 153 -1.24 24.45 -13.58
C PRO A 153 -2.40 25.28 -14.12
N GLU A 154 -2.65 25.22 -15.42
CA GLU A 154 -3.72 25.97 -16.11
C GLU A 154 -5.11 25.65 -15.55
N HIS A 155 -5.25 24.50 -14.91
CA HIS A 155 -6.51 23.99 -14.39
C HIS A 155 -6.44 23.85 -12.87
N GLN A 156 -7.22 24.68 -12.18
CA GLN A 156 -7.47 24.55 -10.76
C GLN A 156 -8.28 23.27 -10.51
N MET A 157 -7.70 22.30 -9.80
CA MET A 157 -8.40 21.10 -9.38
C MET A 157 -9.58 21.49 -8.50
N ASP A 158 -10.76 21.01 -8.85
CA ASP A 158 -11.94 21.16 -8.02
C ASP A 158 -11.75 20.36 -6.72
N THR A 159 -11.56 21.08 -5.61
CA THR A 159 -11.38 20.49 -4.28
C THR A 159 -12.69 20.26 -3.55
N ARG A 160 -13.84 20.49 -4.21
CA ARG A 160 -15.13 20.17 -3.62
C ARG A 160 -15.18 18.67 -3.30
N PRO A 161 -15.83 18.28 -2.19
CA PRO A 161 -16.10 16.87 -1.93
C PRO A 161 -16.80 16.26 -3.14
N LEU A 162 -16.31 15.11 -3.61
CA LEU A 162 -16.92 14.37 -4.72
C LEU A 162 -18.42 14.21 -4.47
N THR A 163 -19.24 14.67 -5.41
CA THR A 163 -20.69 14.49 -5.36
C THR A 163 -21.01 13.00 -5.58
N TRP A 164 -22.14 12.49 -5.08
CA TRP A 164 -22.51 11.07 -5.26
C TRP A 164 -22.55 10.61 -6.74
N SER A 165 -22.78 11.55 -7.67
CA SER A 165 -22.70 11.34 -9.11
C SER A 165 -21.28 11.22 -9.68
N GLU A 166 -20.25 11.64 -8.94
CA GLU A 166 -18.85 11.77 -9.38
C GLU A 166 -17.91 10.75 -8.73
N SER A 167 -18.36 10.00 -7.71
CA SER A 167 -17.54 8.96 -7.09
C SER A 167 -17.51 7.68 -7.95
N PRO A 168 -16.36 7.19 -8.44
CA PRO A 168 -16.28 5.90 -9.11
C PRO A 168 -16.05 4.78 -8.08
N THR A 169 -16.68 4.87 -6.89
CA THR A 169 -16.79 3.70 -5.99
C THR A 169 -18.05 2.89 -6.30
N CYS A 170 -18.71 3.16 -7.42
CA CYS A 170 -19.70 2.27 -7.98
C CYS A 170 -19.03 0.99 -8.46
N ALA A 171 -19.22 -0.10 -7.70
CA ALA A 171 -19.36 -1.40 -8.32
C ALA A 171 -20.51 -1.30 -9.34
N GLN A 172 -20.17 -0.96 -10.58
CA GLN A 172 -21.15 -0.80 -11.64
C GLN A 172 -21.52 -2.17 -12.18
N ILE A 173 -22.70 -2.65 -11.79
CA ILE A 173 -23.30 -3.89 -12.28
C ILE A 173 -23.95 -3.57 -13.64
N TRP A 174 -23.40 -4.13 -14.71
CA TRP A 174 -23.96 -4.02 -16.06
C TRP A 174 -24.70 -5.31 -16.41
N PHE A 175 -25.99 -5.25 -16.68
CA PHE A 175 -26.79 -6.41 -17.10
C PHE A 175 -26.72 -6.58 -18.62
N SER A 176 -26.32 -7.77 -19.09
CA SER A 176 -26.50 -8.15 -20.49
C SER A 176 -26.94 -9.61 -20.62
N GLY A 177 -28.17 -9.84 -21.06
CA GLY A 177 -28.63 -11.14 -21.56
C GLY A 177 -29.11 -12.16 -20.52
N PRO A 178 -29.52 -13.37 -20.97
CA PRO A 178 -30.32 -14.34 -20.20
C PRO A 178 -29.62 -14.91 -18.97
N THR A 179 -28.30 -14.77 -18.88
CA THR A 179 -27.51 -14.94 -17.66
C THR A 179 -27.03 -13.56 -17.21
N PRO A 180 -27.36 -13.10 -15.99
CA PRO A 180 -26.97 -11.77 -15.59
C PRO A 180 -25.47 -11.75 -15.29
N ALA A 181 -24.70 -11.14 -16.20
CA ALA A 181 -23.26 -10.90 -16.00
C ALA A 181 -23.04 -9.72 -15.03
N VAL A 182 -22.01 -9.79 -14.20
CA VAL A 182 -21.63 -8.75 -13.23
C VAL A 182 -20.16 -8.41 -13.39
N PHE A 183 -19.85 -7.14 -13.62
CA PHE A 183 -18.48 -6.64 -13.58
C PHE A 183 -18.21 -5.97 -12.23
N ILE A 184 -17.14 -6.41 -11.56
CA ILE A 184 -16.66 -5.75 -10.34
C ILE A 184 -15.36 -5.04 -10.72
N VAL A 185 -15.44 -3.73 -10.87
CA VAL A 185 -14.32 -2.86 -11.25
C VAL A 185 -13.92 -2.01 -10.05
N GLU A 186 -12.66 -2.05 -9.64
CA GLU A 186 -12.11 -1.16 -8.61
C GLU A 186 -10.86 -0.45 -9.16
N LEU A 187 -10.98 0.86 -9.37
CA LEU A 187 -9.87 1.73 -9.76
C LEU A 187 -8.97 2.07 -8.57
N THR A 188 -7.65 2.08 -8.77
CA THR A 188 -6.71 2.64 -7.79
C THR A 188 -5.57 3.33 -8.49
N VAL A 189 -5.07 4.38 -7.84
CA VAL A 189 -3.91 5.14 -8.30
C VAL A 189 -2.70 4.87 -7.40
N PRO A 190 -1.96 3.76 -7.59
CA PRO A 190 -0.77 3.47 -6.80
C PRO A 190 0.47 4.16 -7.39
N TRP A 191 1.58 4.09 -6.64
CA TRP A 191 2.90 4.20 -7.26
C TRP A 191 3.13 3.01 -8.21
N GLU A 192 3.84 3.20 -9.31
CA GLU A 192 3.94 2.22 -10.41
C GLU A 192 4.43 0.85 -9.93
N ASP A 193 5.46 0.82 -9.07
CA ASP A 193 6.00 -0.42 -8.49
C ASP A 193 5.02 -1.19 -7.58
N ALA A 194 3.85 -0.63 -7.29
CA ALA A 194 2.83 -1.23 -6.44
C ALA A 194 1.57 -1.66 -7.24
N ILE A 195 1.57 -1.50 -8.56
CA ILE A 195 0.44 -1.86 -9.43
C ILE A 195 0.07 -3.34 -9.28
N ASP A 196 1.01 -4.26 -9.49
CA ASP A 196 0.74 -5.70 -9.43
C ASP A 196 0.22 -6.13 -8.05
N VAL A 197 0.81 -5.56 -7.00
CA VAL A 197 0.41 -5.89 -5.63
C VAL A 197 -0.97 -5.31 -5.29
N ALA A 198 -1.29 -4.12 -5.79
CA ALA A 198 -2.62 -3.53 -5.64
C ALA A 198 -3.67 -4.38 -6.36
N TYR A 199 -3.38 -4.83 -7.58
CA TYR A 199 -4.23 -5.71 -8.36
C TYR A 199 -4.51 -7.02 -7.62
N GLU A 200 -3.48 -7.74 -7.15
CA GLU A 200 -3.66 -8.99 -6.42
C GLU A 200 -4.44 -8.79 -5.11
N ARG A 201 -4.15 -7.71 -4.38
CA ARG A 201 -4.83 -7.42 -3.12
C ARG A 201 -6.34 -7.24 -3.32
N LYS A 202 -6.75 -6.51 -4.35
CA LYS A 202 -8.17 -6.30 -4.67
C LYS A 202 -8.82 -7.56 -5.19
N LYS A 203 -8.14 -8.31 -6.06
CA LYS A 203 -8.63 -9.60 -6.54
C LYS A 203 -8.92 -10.55 -5.38
N LEU A 204 -8.03 -10.60 -4.38
CA LEU A 204 -8.23 -11.39 -3.16
C LEU A 204 -9.35 -10.83 -2.26
N ARG A 205 -9.58 -9.51 -2.24
CA ARG A 205 -10.64 -8.87 -1.44
C ARG A 205 -12.03 -9.31 -1.89
N TYR A 206 -12.26 -9.39 -3.20
CA TYR A 206 -13.56 -9.73 -3.78
C TYR A 206 -13.70 -11.21 -4.17
N ALA A 207 -12.69 -12.05 -3.91
CA ALA A 207 -12.71 -13.46 -4.30
C ALA A 207 -13.92 -14.22 -3.72
N ASN A 208 -14.26 -13.97 -2.45
CA ASN A 208 -15.41 -14.62 -1.81
C ASN A 208 -16.73 -14.10 -2.38
N LEU A 209 -16.85 -12.78 -2.58
CA LEU A 209 -18.05 -12.16 -3.15
C LEU A 209 -18.31 -12.66 -4.58
N ALA A 210 -17.26 -12.85 -5.37
CA ALA A 210 -17.38 -13.41 -6.71
C ALA A 210 -17.85 -14.87 -6.68
N ALA A 211 -17.30 -15.70 -5.78
CA ALA A 211 -17.74 -17.08 -5.62
C ALA A 211 -19.21 -17.19 -5.20
N GLU A 212 -19.66 -16.37 -4.23
CA GLU A 212 -21.05 -16.34 -3.79
C GLU A 212 -22.03 -15.92 -4.90
N ALA A 213 -21.60 -15.02 -5.81
CA ALA A 213 -22.41 -14.60 -6.93
C ALA A 213 -22.41 -15.64 -8.07
N GLU A 214 -21.29 -16.32 -8.33
CA GLU A 214 -21.21 -17.45 -9.27
C GLU A 214 -22.10 -18.62 -8.82
N GLU A 215 -22.13 -18.95 -7.53
CA GLU A 215 -23.02 -19.98 -6.97
C GLU A 215 -24.51 -19.67 -7.18
N ARG A 216 -24.87 -18.37 -7.25
CA ARG A 216 -26.23 -17.91 -7.53
C ARG A 216 -26.55 -17.85 -9.03
N GLY A 217 -25.65 -18.33 -9.89
CA GLY A 217 -25.82 -18.37 -11.35
C GLY A 217 -25.45 -17.10 -12.10
N TRP A 218 -24.68 -16.19 -11.48
CA TRP A 218 -24.22 -14.96 -12.14
C TRP A 218 -22.85 -15.17 -12.81
N ASP A 219 -22.64 -14.59 -13.99
CA ASP A 219 -21.31 -14.56 -14.64
C ASP A 219 -20.49 -13.39 -14.07
N VAL A 220 -19.59 -13.66 -13.12
CA VAL A 220 -18.84 -12.60 -12.41
C VAL A 220 -17.46 -12.35 -13.01
N LYS A 221 -17.19 -11.10 -13.37
CA LYS A 221 -15.90 -10.65 -13.91
C LYS A 221 -15.24 -9.64 -12.98
N LEU A 222 -14.29 -10.14 -12.17
CA LEU A 222 -13.38 -9.31 -11.38
C LEU A 222 -12.38 -8.59 -12.29
N ARG A 223 -12.43 -7.27 -12.32
CA ARG A 223 -11.52 -6.41 -13.10
C ARG A 223 -10.99 -5.24 -12.26
N PRO A 224 -10.09 -5.50 -11.30
CA PRO A 224 -9.32 -4.43 -10.68
C PRO A 224 -8.53 -3.68 -11.75
N VAL A 225 -8.57 -2.35 -11.72
CA VAL A 225 -7.85 -1.49 -12.66
C VAL A 225 -6.94 -0.53 -11.91
N GLU A 226 -5.76 -0.30 -12.48
CA GLU A 226 -4.69 0.47 -11.87
C GLU A 226 -4.16 1.50 -12.86
N VAL A 227 -3.96 2.71 -12.37
CA VAL A 227 -3.30 3.78 -13.11
C VAL A 227 -2.24 4.37 -12.20
N GLY A 228 -0.97 4.24 -12.56
CA GLY A 228 0.15 4.82 -11.83
C GLY A 228 0.01 6.33 -11.65
N CYS A 229 0.40 6.84 -10.49
CA CYS A 229 0.33 8.27 -10.20
C CYS A 229 1.16 9.14 -11.16
N ARG A 230 2.13 8.58 -11.91
CA ARG A 230 2.90 9.29 -12.94
C ARG A 230 2.31 9.11 -14.35
N GLY A 231 1.03 8.75 -14.45
CA GLY A 231 0.34 8.56 -15.73
C GLY A 231 0.57 7.20 -16.38
N PHE A 232 1.18 6.24 -15.69
CA PHE A 232 1.35 4.89 -16.25
C PHE A 232 0.04 4.09 -16.19
N VAL A 233 -0.57 3.77 -17.33
CA VAL A 233 -1.80 2.96 -17.36
C VAL A 233 -1.46 1.47 -17.40
N ALA A 234 -1.98 0.71 -16.43
CA ALA A 234 -1.73 -0.73 -16.37
C ALA A 234 -2.45 -1.49 -17.51
N SER A 235 -1.89 -2.66 -17.88
CA SER A 235 -2.49 -3.53 -18.89
C SER A 235 -3.88 -4.05 -18.50
N SER A 236 -4.19 -4.13 -17.20
CA SER A 236 -5.52 -4.46 -16.66
C SER A 236 -6.60 -3.49 -17.18
N THR A 237 -6.30 -2.19 -17.18
CA THR A 237 -7.17 -1.13 -17.69
C THR A 237 -7.39 -1.25 -19.20
N THR A 238 -6.32 -1.45 -19.96
CA THR A 238 -6.39 -1.66 -21.43
C THR A 238 -7.22 -2.88 -21.78
N ARG A 239 -7.11 -3.96 -21.01
CA ARG A 239 -7.91 -5.18 -21.19
C ARG A 239 -9.38 -4.94 -20.89
N LEU A 240 -9.70 -4.26 -19.78
CA LEU A 240 -11.08 -3.91 -19.43
C LEU A 240 -11.75 -3.10 -20.55
N LEU A 241 -11.08 -2.07 -21.07
CA LEU A 241 -11.61 -1.25 -22.16
C LEU A 241 -11.97 -2.09 -23.39
N LYS A 242 -11.11 -3.05 -23.78
CA LYS A 242 -11.39 -3.95 -24.91
C LYS A 242 -12.56 -4.89 -24.66
N GLU A 243 -12.70 -5.39 -23.43
CA GLU A 243 -13.78 -6.29 -23.03
C GLU A 243 -15.14 -5.58 -22.99
N VAL A 244 -15.16 -4.27 -22.65
CA VAL A 244 -16.36 -3.43 -22.67
C VAL A 244 -16.67 -2.90 -24.09
N GLY A 245 -15.83 -3.20 -25.08
CA GLY A 245 -16.05 -2.85 -26.48
C GLY A 245 -15.38 -1.55 -26.94
N ILE A 246 -14.65 -0.87 -26.06
CA ILE A 246 -13.89 0.34 -26.39
C ILE A 246 -12.59 -0.05 -27.09
N ARG A 247 -12.47 0.29 -28.38
CA ARG A 247 -11.34 -0.10 -29.25
C ARG A 247 -10.86 1.07 -30.11
N GLY A 248 -9.71 0.89 -30.74
CA GLY A 248 -9.17 1.86 -31.71
C GLY A 248 -8.88 3.23 -31.09
N GLN A 249 -9.29 4.30 -31.78
CA GLN A 249 -9.01 5.68 -31.35
C GLN A 249 -9.65 6.02 -30.00
N ALA A 250 -10.89 5.56 -29.76
CA ALA A 250 -11.58 5.80 -28.49
C ALA A 250 -10.82 5.18 -27.31
N GLN A 251 -10.21 4.00 -27.51
CA GLN A 251 -9.36 3.37 -26.50
C GLN A 251 -8.10 4.20 -26.22
N GLN A 252 -7.42 4.67 -27.26
CA GLN A 252 -6.20 5.47 -27.10
C GLN A 252 -6.49 6.79 -26.40
N ASN A 253 -7.61 7.44 -26.73
CA ASN A 253 -8.04 8.67 -26.07
C ASN A 253 -8.35 8.43 -24.59
N ALA A 254 -9.12 7.38 -24.26
CA ALA A 254 -9.43 7.04 -22.87
C ALA A 254 -8.16 6.72 -22.04
N ILE A 255 -7.18 6.01 -22.62
CA ILE A 255 -5.90 5.73 -21.95
C ILE A 255 -5.14 7.02 -21.68
N LYS A 256 -5.06 7.92 -22.67
CA LYS A 256 -4.39 9.23 -22.51
C LYS A 256 -5.07 10.08 -21.44
N GLU A 257 -6.39 10.16 -21.45
CA GLU A 257 -7.15 10.92 -20.44
C GLU A 257 -6.93 10.36 -19.04
N LEU A 258 -7.03 9.03 -18.86
CA LEU A 258 -6.76 8.39 -17.57
C LEU A 258 -5.34 8.67 -17.07
N ALA A 259 -4.34 8.60 -17.95
CA ALA A 259 -2.96 8.93 -17.63
C ALA A 259 -2.81 10.39 -17.18
N THR A 260 -3.32 11.33 -17.99
CA THR A 260 -3.22 12.76 -17.73
C THR A 260 -3.96 13.16 -16.46
N VAL A 261 -5.15 12.63 -16.21
CA VAL A 261 -5.91 12.91 -14.98
C VAL A 261 -5.18 12.38 -13.76
N ALA A 262 -4.64 11.15 -13.80
CA ALA A 262 -3.90 10.59 -12.68
C ALA A 262 -2.62 11.38 -12.37
N GLU A 263 -1.87 11.78 -13.40
CA GLU A 263 -0.66 12.59 -13.26
C GLU A 263 -0.95 14.00 -12.74
N ARG A 264 -1.93 14.71 -13.31
CA ARG A 264 -2.30 16.06 -12.86
C ARG A 264 -2.80 16.05 -11.42
N SER A 265 -3.64 15.07 -11.07
CA SER A 265 -4.17 14.93 -9.71
C SER A 265 -3.05 14.65 -8.72
N SER A 266 -2.12 13.74 -9.04
CA SER A 266 -1.01 13.39 -8.15
C SER A 266 -0.01 14.55 -8.00
N HIS A 267 0.28 15.27 -9.09
CA HIS A 267 1.14 16.44 -9.09
C HIS A 267 0.54 17.55 -8.22
N TRP A 268 -0.76 17.81 -8.37
CA TRP A 268 -1.47 18.77 -7.53
C TRP A 268 -1.40 18.41 -6.04
N LEU A 269 -1.65 17.15 -5.68
CA LEU A 269 -1.49 16.66 -4.31
C LEU A 269 -0.06 16.86 -3.80
N TRP A 270 0.94 16.64 -4.64
CA TRP A 270 2.35 16.85 -4.29
C TRP A 270 2.65 18.33 -4.04
N LEU A 271 2.17 19.25 -4.88
CA LEU A 271 2.34 20.69 -4.66
C LEU A 271 1.73 21.13 -3.33
N LYS A 272 0.56 20.59 -2.99
CA LYS A 272 -0.19 20.88 -1.77
C LYS A 272 0.35 20.22 -0.51
N ARG A 273 1.38 19.36 -0.59
CA ARG A 273 1.91 18.59 0.55
C ARG A 273 2.39 19.42 1.76
N LYS A 274 2.73 20.69 1.54
CA LYS A 274 3.19 21.61 2.60
C LYS A 274 2.05 22.40 3.23
N GLU A 275 0.86 22.36 2.64
CA GLU A 275 -0.33 22.99 3.20
C GLU A 275 -0.88 22.09 4.31
N THR A 276 -0.96 22.64 5.52
CA THR A 276 -1.46 21.95 6.71
C THR A 276 -2.98 21.91 6.78
N VAL A 277 -3.67 22.75 5.98
CA VAL A 277 -5.13 22.83 5.92
C VAL A 277 -5.60 22.17 4.62
N TRP A 278 -6.19 20.99 4.76
CA TRP A 278 -6.84 20.28 3.66
C TRP A 278 -8.34 20.56 3.73
N GLY A 279 -8.79 21.58 3.00
CA GLY A 279 -10.19 21.96 2.90
C GLY A 279 -10.38 23.42 2.53
N CYS A 280 -11.47 23.73 1.81
CA CYS A 280 -11.92 25.09 1.61
C CYS A 280 -12.02 25.79 2.97
N GLN A 281 -11.38 26.96 3.09
CA GLN A 281 -11.90 27.97 4.00
C GLN A 281 -13.32 28.27 3.51
N MET A 282 -14.32 27.69 4.18
CA MET A 282 -15.68 28.21 4.12
C MET A 282 -15.63 29.56 4.80
N THR A 283 -15.40 30.61 4.02
CA THR A 283 -15.65 31.98 4.48
C THR A 283 -17.16 32.09 4.65
N ILE A 284 -17.61 32.24 5.89
CA ILE A 284 -19.00 32.51 6.28
C ILE A 284 -19.38 33.89 5.76
#